data_AF-A0A0P7Y4Z8-F1
#
_entry.id   AF-A0A0P7Y4Z8-F1
#
_cell.length_a   1.000
_cell.length_b   1.000
_cell.length_c   1.000
_cell.angle_alpha   90.00
_cell.angle_beta   90.00
_cell.angle_gamma   90.00
#
_symmetry.space_group_name_H-M   'P 1'
#
loop_
_entity.id
_entity.type
_entity.pdbx_description
1 polymer ?
#
loop_
_entity_poly.entity_id
_entity_poly.type
_entity_poly.pdbx_seq_one_letter_code
_entity_poly.pdbx_strand_id
1 'polypeptide(L)' 'MVESLPEEQWAKPSAELTRLSKEVKQRHALQPNRLIIAILAEVYGEEASLSA' A
#
# COMPACT_ATOMS: atom_id res chain seq x y z
N MET A 1 15.90 12.57 -20.74
CA MET A 1 16.15 12.13 -19.36
C MET A 1 14.95 12.52 -18.53
N VAL A 2 14.24 11.57 -17.92
CA VAL A 2 13.24 11.91 -16.90
C VAL A 2 14.00 12.05 -15.59
N GLU A 3 14.30 13.29 -15.22
CA GLU A 3 14.80 13.57 -13.87
C GLU A 3 13.65 13.25 -12.91
N SER A 4 13.86 12.26 -12.04
CA SER A 4 12.90 11.92 -11.00
C SER A 4 12.63 13.15 -10.14
N LEU A 5 11.36 13.40 -9.83
CA LEU A 5 10.99 14.53 -8.97
C LEU A 5 11.76 14.44 -7.64
N PRO A 6 12.27 15.57 -7.13
CA PRO A 6 12.93 15.61 -5.82
C PRO A 6 11.95 15.15 -4.73
N GLU A 7 12.46 14.49 -3.69
CA GLU A 7 11.66 13.84 -2.63
C GLU A 7 10.68 14.79 -1.94
N GLU A 8 11.06 16.07 -1.81
CA GLU A 8 10.24 17.14 -1.26
C GLU A 8 8.97 17.42 -2.09
N GLN A 9 9.00 17.09 -3.38
CA GLN A 9 7.87 17.22 -4.31
C GLN A 9 7.08 15.92 -4.47
N TRP A 10 7.41 14.86 -3.72
CA TRP A 10 6.61 13.65 -3.75
C TRP A 10 5.22 13.92 -3.17
N ALA A 11 4.21 13.36 -3.84
CA ALA A 11 2.84 13.43 -3.33
C ALA A 11 2.78 12.75 -1.96
N LYS A 12 2.21 13.45 -0.98
CA LYS A 12 1.92 12.84 0.32
C LYS A 12 0.88 11.74 0.12
N PRO A 13 1.05 10.56 0.74
CA PRO A 13 0.07 9.49 0.61
C PRO A 13 -1.28 9.97 1.14
N SER A 14 -2.36 9.56 0.46
CA SER A 14 -3.71 9.81 0.93
C SER A 14 -3.96 9.10 2.27
N ALA A 15 -4.99 9.55 3.01
CA ALA A 15 -5.40 8.88 4.24
C ALA A 15 -5.75 7.40 4.01
N GLU A 16 -6.32 7.08 2.84
CA GLU A 16 -6.64 5.71 2.43
C GLU A 16 -5.40 4.86 2.21
N LEU A 17 -4.42 5.35 1.43
CA LEU A 17 -3.15 4.64 1.24
C LEU A 17 -2.39 4.46 2.56
N THR A 18 -2.49 5.42 3.47
CA THR A 18 -1.91 5.30 4.82
C THR A 18 -2.59 4.20 5.63
N ARG A 19 -3.93 4.06 5.54
CA ARG A 19 -4.68 2.98 6.17
C ARG A 19 -4.31 1.62 5.57
N LEU A 20 -4.30 1.51 4.24
CA LEU A 20 -3.95 0.27 3.53
C LEU A 20 -2.51 -0.16 3.83
N SER A 21 -1.57 0.80 3.89
CA SER A 21 -0.17 0.50 4.26
C SER A 21 -0.07 -0.09 5.67
N LYS A 22 -0.85 0.40 6.63
CA LYS A 22 -0.88 -0.17 7.99
C LYS A 22 -1.42 -1.60 7.99
N GLU A 23 -2.52 -1.85 7.29
CA GLU A 23 -3.13 -3.17 7.16
C GLU A 23 -2.18 -4.19 6.51
N VAL A 24 -1.56 -3.80 5.39
CA VAL A 24 -0.56 -4.62 4.69
C VAL A 24 0.61 -4.98 5.61
N LYS A 25 1.14 -4.00 6.36
CA LYS A 25 2.23 -4.22 7.33
C LYS A 25 1.81 -5.17 8.46
N GLN A 26 0.59 -5.02 8.97
CA GLN A 26 0.06 -5.89 10.03
C GLN A 26 -0.07 -7.34 9.54
N ARG A 27 -0.64 -7.55 8.34
CA ARG A 27 -0.79 -8.89 7.75
C ARG A 27 0.54 -9.54 7.40
N HIS A 28 1.50 -8.76 6.93
CA HIS A 28 2.84 -9.25 6.66
C HIS A 28 3.59 -9.60 7.95
N ALA A 29 3.37 -8.86 9.05
CA ALA A 29 3.94 -9.21 10.35
C ALA A 29 3.37 -10.54 10.89
N LEU A 30 2.10 -10.84 10.63
CA LEU A 30 1.49 -12.13 10.96
C LEU A 30 1.98 -13.27 10.06
N GLN A 31 2.35 -12.95 8.81
CA GLN A 31 2.75 -13.92 7.79
C GLN A 31 4.04 -13.49 7.08
N PRO A 32 5.20 -13.52 7.76
CA PRO A 32 6.46 -13.03 7.19
C PRO A 32 6.97 -13.86 6.01
N ASN A 33 6.50 -15.11 5.87
CA ASN A 33 6.80 -15.98 4.73
C ASN A 33 5.93 -15.66 3.50
N ARG A 34 4.87 -14.85 3.64
CA ARG A 34 4.00 -14.48 2.53
C ARG A 34 4.55 -13.23 1.85
N LEU A 35 4.51 -13.23 0.52
CA LEU A 35 4.98 -12.09 -0.26
C LEU A 35 4.14 -10.84 0.02
N ILE A 36 4.81 -9.73 0.37
CA ILE A 36 4.18 -8.43 0.62
C ILE A 36 3.32 -7.96 -0.58
N ILE A 37 3.74 -8.27 -1.81
CA ILE A 37 3.00 -7.94 -3.04
C ILE A 37 1.65 -8.65 -3.08
N ALA A 38 1.57 -9.93 -2.66
CA ALA A 38 0.32 -10.68 -2.63
C ALA A 38 -0.64 -10.12 -1.57
N ILE A 39 -0.11 -9.72 -0.42
CA ILE A 39 -0.88 -9.05 0.65
C ILE A 39 -1.39 -7.69 0.16
N LEU A 40 -0.57 -6.93 -0.56
CA LEU A 40 -0.95 -5.65 -1.16
C LEU A 40 -2.11 -5.80 -2.13
N ALA A 41 -2.03 -6.77 -3.05
CA ALA A 41 -3.09 -7.03 -4.03
C ALA A 41 -4.41 -7.44 -3.36
N GLU A 42 -4.34 -8.28 -2.32
CA GLU A 42 -5.50 -8.70 -1.54
C GLU A 42 -6.16 -7.52 -0.82
N VAL A 43 -5.38 -6.76 -0.04
CA VAL A 43 -5.86 -5.58 0.69
C VAL A 43 -6.48 -4.53 -0.25
N TYR A 44 -5.87 -4.34 -1.43
CA TYR A 44 -6.36 -3.40 -2.43
C TYR A 44 -7.65 -3.89 -3.11
N GLY A 45 -7.72 -5.18 -3.43
CA GLY A 45 -8.93 -5.80 -3.99
C GLY A 45 -10.11 -5.80 -3.02
N GLU A 46 -9.84 -6.04 -1.73
CA GLU A 46 -10.85 -5.94 -0.67
C GLU A 46 -11.37 -4.51 -0.51
N GLU A 47 -10.49 -3.50 -0.50
CA GLU A 47 -10.90 -2.10 -0.40
C GLU A 47 -11.74 -1.67 -1.62
N ALA A 48 -11.28 -1.99 -2.83
CA ALA A 48 -12.03 -1.72 -4.05
C ALA A 48 -13.41 -2.41 -4.06
N SER A 49 -13.54 -3.58 -3.42
CA SER A 49 -14.82 -4.29 -3.28
C SER A 49 -15.72 -3.71 -2.18
N LEU A 50 -15.16 -3.05 -1.16
CA LEU A 50 -15.88 -2.35 -0.09
C LEU A 50 -16.37 -0.96 -0.49
N SER A 51 -15.71 -0.36 -1.49
CA SER A 51 -16.01 0.95 -2.05
C SER A 51 -17.01 0.89 -3.24
N ALA A 52 -17.30 -0.32 -3.74
CA ALA A 52 -18.23 -0.59 -4.85
C ALA A 52 -19.68 -0.80 -4.37
#